data_AF-A0A536WZ84-F1
#
_entry.id   AF-A0A536WZ84-F1
#
_cell.length_a   1.000
_cell.length_b   1.000
_cell.length_c   1.000
_cell.angle_alpha   90.00
_cell.angle_beta   90.00
_cell.angle_gamma   90.00
#
_symmetry.space_group_name_H-M   'P 1'
#
loop_
_entity.id
_entity.type
_entity.pdbx_description
1 polymer ?
#
loop_
_entity_poly.entity_id
_entity_poly.type
_entity_poly.pdbx_seq_one_letter_code
_entity_poly.pdbx_strand_id
1 'polypeptide(L)'
;MMQGIHQFAVRHSQRGVTLVVGMIMLVLITLLVLAGFHLGRNNLDIVGNAQQRNDALGAAQQTIEAAVNSRLLTATPGSVFPSPCSGWPDNTLCYDVNGDGTNDVVVQLTPTPTCVRAQIIPLTQLSFPPGDDQICRNMVQQCHGQEGCSTGNSGCANSVWDIRALAQNLAPNGISPANQGPTAIVDQGIATRIGANDVETSCP
;
A
#
# COMPACT_ATOMS: atom_id res chain seq x y z
N MET A 1 -56.24 -74.78 45.68
CA MET A 1 -55.42 -75.12 44.50
C MET A 1 -55.08 -73.80 43.80
N MET A 2 -53.77 -73.55 43.56
CA MET A 2 -53.13 -72.48 42.73
C MET A 2 -53.32 -71.02 43.16
N GLN A 3 -52.33 -70.40 43.82
CA GLN A 3 -51.08 -69.79 43.29
C GLN A 3 -51.30 -68.44 42.57
N GLY A 4 -51.01 -67.34 43.27
CA GLY A 4 -50.82 -66.00 42.73
C GLY A 4 -49.37 -65.56 42.97
N ILE A 5 -48.70 -65.21 41.88
CA ILE A 5 -47.24 -65.20 41.69
C ILE A 5 -46.61 -63.93 42.27
N HIS A 6 -45.49 -64.10 42.98
CA HIS A 6 -44.56 -63.03 43.32
C HIS A 6 -44.06 -62.32 42.04
N GLN A 7 -44.30 -61.02 41.90
CA GLN A 7 -43.56 -60.19 40.96
C GLN A 7 -42.48 -59.39 41.70
N PHE A 8 -41.24 -59.72 41.35
CA PHE A 8 -40.01 -59.11 41.82
C PHE A 8 -39.94 -57.62 41.43
N ALA A 9 -39.82 -56.74 42.41
CA ALA A 9 -39.37 -55.38 42.19
C ALA A 9 -37.84 -55.38 41.99
N VAL A 10 -37.38 -55.40 40.73
CA VAL A 10 -35.97 -55.10 40.43
C VAL A 10 -35.82 -53.59 40.31
N ARG A 11 -35.50 -52.93 41.42
CA ARG A 11 -35.09 -51.53 41.43
C ARG A 11 -33.62 -51.46 41.00
N HIS A 12 -33.40 -51.41 39.69
CA HIS A 12 -32.05 -51.37 39.11
C HIS A 12 -31.35 -50.06 39.52
N SER A 13 -30.14 -50.17 40.05
CA SER A 13 -29.31 -49.06 40.52
C SER A 13 -28.74 -48.22 39.36
N GLN A 14 -29.56 -47.36 38.76
CA GLN A 14 -29.11 -46.35 37.79
C GLN A 14 -28.48 -45.11 38.44
N ARG A 15 -27.58 -45.28 39.42
CA ARG A 15 -26.91 -44.14 40.09
C ARG A 15 -25.50 -43.83 39.60
N GLY A 16 -24.88 -44.73 38.83
CA GLY A 16 -23.53 -44.51 38.26
C GLY A 16 -23.50 -43.98 36.82
N VAL A 17 -24.42 -44.46 35.97
CA VAL A 17 -24.39 -44.18 34.52
C VAL A 17 -24.75 -42.72 34.19
N THR A 18 -25.66 -42.10 34.93
CA THR A 18 -26.07 -40.70 34.72
C THR A 18 -24.94 -39.71 34.96
N LEU A 19 -24.05 -40.00 35.93
CA LEU A 19 -22.89 -39.16 36.24
C LEU A 19 -21.83 -39.25 35.13
N VAL A 20 -21.58 -40.45 34.60
CA VAL A 20 -20.67 -40.66 33.47
C VAL A 20 -21.19 -39.97 32.21
N VAL A 21 -22.48 -40.15 31.88
CA VAL A 21 -23.10 -39.46 30.74
C VAL A 21 -23.08 -37.94 30.92
N GLY A 22 -23.31 -37.45 32.15
CA GLY A 22 -23.21 -36.05 32.49
C GLY A 22 -21.81 -35.48 32.25
N MET A 23 -20.76 -36.18 32.68
CA MET A 23 -19.37 -35.76 32.42
C MET A 23 -19.02 -35.79 30.93
N ILE A 24 -19.45 -36.81 30.19
CA ILE A 24 -19.23 -36.88 28.74
C ILE A 24 -19.92 -35.69 28.06
N MET A 25 -21.17 -35.39 28.40
CA MET A 25 -21.88 -34.24 27.86
C MET A 25 -21.21 -32.92 28.22
N LEU A 26 -20.72 -32.76 29.45
CA LEU A 26 -20.01 -31.56 29.89
C LEU A 26 -18.71 -31.36 29.09
N VAL A 27 -17.95 -32.43 28.86
CA VAL A 27 -16.75 -32.39 28.00
C VAL A 27 -17.11 -32.02 26.56
N LEU A 28 -18.15 -32.64 25.98
CA LEU A 28 -18.58 -32.36 24.61
C LEU A 28 -19.02 -30.89 24.44
N ILE A 29 -19.80 -30.35 25.37
CA ILE A 29 -20.22 -28.95 25.36
C ILE A 29 -18.99 -28.03 25.47
N THR A 30 -18.05 -28.35 26.36
CA THR A 30 -16.81 -27.58 26.52
C THR A 30 -15.99 -27.57 25.23
N LEU A 31 -15.85 -28.72 24.57
CA LEU A 31 -15.13 -28.81 23.29
C LEU A 31 -15.84 -28.01 22.19
N LEU A 32 -17.18 -28.05 22.14
CA LEU A 32 -17.95 -27.28 21.16
C LEU A 32 -17.77 -25.77 21.35
N VAL A 33 -17.76 -25.31 22.61
CA VAL A 33 -17.53 -23.91 22.97
C VAL A 33 -16.11 -23.46 22.62
N LEU A 34 -15.08 -24.25 22.97
CA LEU A 34 -13.69 -23.95 22.62
C LEU A 34 -13.47 -23.91 21.10
N ALA A 35 -14.07 -24.84 20.36
CA ALA A 35 -14.03 -24.85 18.91
C ALA A 35 -14.68 -23.58 18.32
N GLY A 36 -15.82 -23.15 18.86
CA GLY A 36 -16.46 -21.89 18.48
C GLY A 36 -15.59 -20.66 18.71
N PHE A 37 -14.91 -20.56 19.85
CA PHE A 37 -13.98 -19.46 20.14
C PHE A 37 -12.76 -19.46 19.21
N HIS A 38 -12.18 -20.63 18.93
CA HIS A 38 -11.03 -20.74 18.02
C HIS A 38 -11.41 -20.34 16.59
N LEU A 39 -12.57 -20.79 16.09
CA LEU A 39 -13.07 -20.37 14.77
C LEU A 39 -13.35 -18.86 14.71
N GLY A 40 -13.93 -18.29 15.77
CA GLY A 40 -14.17 -16.85 15.88
C GLY A 40 -12.88 -16.04 15.82
N ARG A 41 -11.84 -16.46 16.55
CA ARG A 41 -10.54 -15.78 16.58
C ARG A 41 -9.85 -15.79 15.22
N ASN A 42 -9.82 -16.94 14.53
CA ASN A 42 -9.21 -17.04 13.21
C ASN A 42 -9.85 -16.09 12.19
N ASN A 43 -11.17 -15.95 12.22
CA ASN A 43 -11.87 -15.03 11.32
C ASN A 43 -11.50 -13.57 11.60
N LEU A 44 -11.36 -13.18 12.87
CA LEU A 44 -10.93 -11.82 13.25
C LEU A 44 -9.49 -11.54 12.81
N ASP A 45 -8.59 -12.50 12.95
CA ASP A 45 -7.20 -12.35 12.51
C ASP A 45 -7.13 -12.15 10.98
N ILE A 46 -7.96 -12.85 10.21
CA ILE A 46 -8.06 -12.68 8.74
C ILE A 46 -8.56 -11.27 8.39
N VAL A 47 -9.62 -10.80 9.03
CA VAL A 47 -10.18 -9.46 8.77
C VAL A 47 -9.18 -8.38 9.16
N GLY A 48 -8.48 -8.52 10.29
CA GLY A 48 -7.44 -7.59 10.73
C GLY A 48 -6.29 -7.50 9.71
N ASN A 49 -5.81 -8.64 9.21
CA ASN A 49 -4.79 -8.66 8.17
C ASN A 49 -5.27 -8.02 6.85
N ALA A 50 -6.53 -8.24 6.48
CA ALA A 50 -7.13 -7.63 5.30
C ALA A 50 -7.25 -6.10 5.45
N GLN A 51 -7.62 -5.62 6.64
CA GLN A 51 -7.66 -4.19 6.95
C GLN A 51 -6.27 -3.56 6.85
N GLN A 52 -5.27 -4.11 7.53
CA GLN A 52 -3.88 -3.61 7.46
C GLN A 52 -3.35 -3.58 6.02
N ARG A 53 -3.72 -4.56 5.20
CA ARG A 53 -3.35 -4.56 3.78
C ARG A 53 -4.02 -3.43 3.00
N ASN A 54 -5.29 -3.13 3.28
CA ASN A 54 -5.99 -2.03 2.62
C ASN A 54 -5.43 -0.68 3.04
N ASP A 55 -5.08 -0.51 4.32
CA ASP A 55 -4.45 0.70 4.84
C ASP A 55 -3.08 0.93 4.18
N ALA A 56 -2.28 -0.13 4.06
CA ALA A 56 -1.00 -0.09 3.36
C ALA A 56 -1.14 0.28 1.87
N LEU A 57 -2.16 -0.26 1.18
CA LEU A 57 -2.44 0.09 -0.22
C LEU A 57 -2.90 1.55 -0.37
N GLY A 58 -3.74 2.04 0.54
CA GLY A 58 -4.19 3.43 0.56
C GLY A 58 -3.03 4.39 0.77
N ALA A 59 -2.16 4.11 1.75
CA ALA A 59 -0.95 4.88 2.01
C ALA A 59 0.02 4.87 0.80
N ALA A 60 0.18 3.71 0.14
CA ALA A 60 0.99 3.60 -1.07
C ALA A 60 0.46 4.50 -2.20
N GLN A 61 -0.84 4.45 -2.45
CA GLN A 61 -1.50 5.29 -3.45
C GLN A 61 -1.34 6.78 -3.13
N GLN A 62 -1.58 7.17 -1.88
CA GLN A 62 -1.42 8.55 -1.44
C GLN A 62 0.03 9.05 -1.59
N THR A 63 1.00 8.18 -1.37
CA THR A 63 2.43 8.51 -1.58
C THR A 63 2.75 8.73 -3.05
N ILE A 64 2.21 7.89 -3.94
CA ILE A 64 2.37 8.09 -5.39
C ILE A 64 1.71 9.40 -5.81
N GLU A 65 0.52 9.72 -5.32
CA GLU A 65 -0.15 10.99 -5.61
C GLU A 65 0.65 12.20 -5.11
N ALA A 66 1.23 12.11 -3.91
CA ALA A 66 2.13 13.15 -3.38
C ALA A 66 3.37 13.30 -4.27
N ALA A 67 3.93 12.19 -4.76
CA ALA A 67 5.07 12.21 -5.67
C ALA A 67 4.73 12.85 -7.02
N VAL A 68 3.61 12.46 -7.63
CA VAL A 68 3.11 13.00 -8.92
C VAL A 68 2.87 14.50 -8.84
N ASN A 69 2.35 14.99 -7.71
CA ASN A 69 2.10 16.41 -7.49
C ASN A 69 3.38 17.21 -7.19
N SER A 70 4.52 16.55 -7.01
CA SER A 70 5.81 17.20 -6.75
C SER A 70 6.61 17.40 -8.03
N ARG A 71 7.05 18.63 -8.29
CA ARG A 71 8.02 18.90 -9.37
C ARG A 71 9.35 18.15 -9.16
N LEU A 72 9.66 17.76 -7.93
CA LEU A 72 10.88 17.05 -7.60
C LEU A 72 10.90 15.62 -8.15
N LEU A 73 9.74 15.06 -8.50
CA LEU A 73 9.68 13.78 -9.21
C LEU A 73 10.54 13.80 -10.47
N THR A 74 10.48 14.88 -11.23
CA THR A 74 11.16 14.98 -12.53
C THR A 74 12.49 15.73 -12.42
N ALA A 75 12.63 16.65 -11.46
CA ALA A 75 13.88 17.40 -11.28
C ALA A 75 14.93 16.61 -10.47
N THR A 76 14.53 15.98 -9.37
CA THR A 76 15.42 15.28 -8.43
C THR A 76 14.75 13.99 -7.93
N PRO A 77 14.59 12.96 -8.78
CA PRO A 77 13.85 11.75 -8.43
C PRO A 77 14.40 11.01 -7.21
N GLY A 78 15.69 11.21 -6.87
CA GLY A 78 16.31 10.68 -5.64
C GLY A 78 15.73 11.22 -4.33
N SER A 79 15.12 12.40 -4.35
CA SER A 79 14.62 13.10 -3.15
C SER A 79 13.32 13.88 -3.49
N VAL A 80 12.30 13.16 -3.94
CA VAL A 80 10.96 13.68 -4.30
C VAL A 80 10.28 14.36 -3.11
N PHE A 81 10.54 13.85 -1.90
CA PHE A 81 10.04 14.39 -0.64
C PHE A 81 11.17 15.11 0.12
N PRO A 82 11.16 16.45 0.22
CA PRO A 82 12.20 17.21 0.93
C PRO A 82 12.27 16.94 2.43
N SER A 83 11.15 16.50 3.00
CA SER A 83 11.02 16.14 4.41
C SER A 83 10.58 14.67 4.49
N PRO A 84 11.49 13.71 4.32
CA PRO A 84 11.16 12.30 4.44
C PRO A 84 10.76 11.95 5.87
N CYS A 85 10.15 10.79 6.05
CA CYS A 85 9.82 10.27 7.37
C CYS A 85 11.07 10.15 8.25
N SER A 86 10.99 10.68 9.47
CA SER A 86 12.12 10.72 10.40
C SER A 86 12.66 9.32 10.69
N GLY A 87 13.98 9.13 10.52
CA GLY A 87 14.64 7.84 10.75
C GLY A 87 14.59 6.88 9.56
N TRP A 88 14.03 7.30 8.43
CA TRP A 88 13.96 6.52 7.20
C TRP A 88 14.78 7.16 6.06
N PRO A 89 15.14 6.40 5.02
CA PRO A 89 15.81 6.93 3.84
C PRO A 89 14.98 7.98 3.09
N ASP A 90 15.61 8.68 2.15
CA ASP A 90 14.92 9.57 1.21
C ASP A 90 13.77 8.85 0.48
N ASN A 91 12.84 9.65 -0.06
CA ASN A 91 11.63 9.17 -0.72
C ASN A 91 10.71 8.32 0.17
N THR A 92 10.70 8.59 1.47
CA THR A 92 9.84 7.88 2.42
C THR A 92 8.82 8.83 3.06
N LEU A 93 7.56 8.42 3.15
CA LEU A 93 6.50 9.08 3.92
C LEU A 93 5.93 8.12 4.95
N CYS A 94 5.44 8.65 6.07
CA CYS A 94 4.76 7.89 7.11
C CYS A 94 3.34 8.39 7.29
N TYR A 95 2.44 7.47 7.60
CA TYR A 95 1.01 7.73 7.75
C TYR A 95 0.52 7.14 9.07
N ASP A 96 -0.16 7.98 9.82
CA ASP A 96 -1.02 7.60 10.94
C ASP A 96 -2.43 7.39 10.36
N VAL A 97 -2.82 6.13 10.16
CA VAL A 97 -4.09 5.80 9.49
C VAL A 97 -5.26 5.76 10.47
N ASN A 98 -4.97 5.55 11.76
CA ASN A 98 -5.97 5.41 12.81
C ASN A 98 -6.19 6.71 13.61
N GLY A 99 -5.29 7.69 13.47
CA GLY A 99 -5.34 9.01 14.10
C GLY A 99 -4.90 9.04 15.57
N ASP A 100 -4.11 8.07 16.03
CA ASP A 100 -3.68 7.96 17.44
C ASP A 100 -2.41 8.76 17.77
N GLY A 101 -1.81 9.42 16.79
CA GLY A 101 -0.58 10.19 16.91
C GLY A 101 0.70 9.39 16.70
N THR A 102 0.58 8.10 16.38
CA THR A 102 1.70 7.20 16.04
C THR A 102 1.57 6.80 14.57
N ASN A 103 2.68 6.76 13.84
CA ASN A 103 2.63 6.29 12.46
C ASN A 103 2.37 4.78 12.42
N ASP A 104 1.41 4.36 11.60
CA ASP A 104 1.05 2.96 11.42
C ASP A 104 1.73 2.34 10.19
N VAL A 105 1.89 3.13 9.13
CA VAL A 105 2.41 2.68 7.84
C VAL A 105 3.52 3.59 7.38
N VAL A 106 4.60 2.98 6.90
CA VAL A 106 5.68 3.65 6.19
C VAL A 106 5.64 3.25 4.73
N VAL A 107 5.82 4.23 3.84
CA VAL A 107 5.84 4.02 2.39
C VAL A 107 7.12 4.60 1.82
N GLN A 108 7.89 3.76 1.14
CA GLN A 108 9.11 4.16 0.46
C GLN A 108 8.93 4.06 -1.06
N LEU A 109 9.35 5.08 -1.81
CA LEU A 109 9.51 4.96 -3.26
C LEU A 109 10.82 4.22 -3.53
N THR A 110 10.71 2.92 -3.80
CA THR A 110 11.86 2.05 -4.02
C THR A 110 11.56 1.03 -5.13
N PRO A 111 12.41 0.94 -6.17
CA PRO A 111 13.60 1.77 -6.41
C PRO A 111 13.25 3.26 -6.63
N THR A 112 14.27 4.13 -6.59
CA THR A 112 14.12 5.54 -6.93
C THR A 112 13.34 5.70 -8.24
N PRO A 113 12.34 6.60 -8.33
CA PRO A 113 11.59 6.84 -9.56
C PRO A 113 12.49 6.96 -10.78
N THR A 114 12.19 6.21 -11.83
CA THR A 114 13.01 6.19 -13.06
C THR A 114 12.21 6.66 -14.24
N CYS A 115 12.84 7.43 -15.10
CA CYS A 115 12.24 7.76 -16.38
C CYS A 115 12.47 6.61 -17.35
N VAL A 116 11.38 6.09 -17.91
CA VAL A 116 11.37 4.97 -18.86
C VAL A 116 11.52 5.46 -20.29
N ARG A 117 10.99 6.65 -20.59
CA ARG A 117 11.04 7.24 -21.93
C ARG A 117 10.85 8.74 -21.86
N ALA A 118 11.66 9.50 -22.60
CA ALA A 118 11.40 10.90 -22.91
C ALA A 118 11.46 11.15 -24.42
N GLN A 119 10.62 12.06 -24.90
CA GLN A 119 10.61 12.50 -26.28
C GLN A 119 10.43 14.01 -26.33
N ILE A 120 11.43 14.70 -26.88
CA ILE A 120 11.37 16.14 -27.16
C ILE A 120 10.21 16.42 -28.13
N ILE A 121 9.45 17.47 -27.85
CA ILE A 121 8.33 17.89 -28.70
C ILE A 121 8.87 18.94 -29.69
N PRO A 122 8.76 18.73 -31.02
CA PRO A 122 9.08 19.74 -32.02
C PRO A 122 8.18 20.97 -31.93
N LEU A 123 8.70 22.13 -32.32
CA LEU A 123 7.95 23.39 -32.42
C LEU A 123 6.74 23.28 -33.38
N THR A 124 6.85 22.44 -34.41
CA THR A 124 5.77 22.17 -35.37
C THR A 124 4.65 21.29 -34.79
N GLN A 125 4.91 20.61 -33.68
CA GLN A 125 3.97 19.73 -32.98
C GLN A 125 3.38 20.38 -31.72
N LEU A 126 3.80 21.61 -31.37
CA LEU A 126 3.18 22.37 -30.30
C LEU A 126 1.81 22.90 -30.74
N SER A 127 0.83 22.75 -29.87
CA SER A 127 -0.48 23.36 -30.06
C SER A 127 -0.47 24.80 -29.57
N PHE A 128 -1.04 25.74 -30.33
CA PHE A 128 -1.07 27.16 -30.00
C PHE A 128 -2.48 27.72 -30.17
N PRO A 129 -2.83 28.77 -29.41
CA PRO A 129 -3.65 28.78 -28.19
C PRO A 129 -5.09 28.25 -28.34
N PRO A 130 -5.82 28.06 -27.20
CA PRO A 130 -5.42 28.38 -25.82
C PRO A 130 -4.97 27.13 -25.07
N GLY A 131 -3.70 27.04 -24.66
CA GLY A 131 -3.19 25.85 -23.96
C GLY A 131 -1.80 26.00 -23.34
N ASP A 132 -1.50 25.07 -22.44
CA ASP A 132 -0.31 24.96 -21.55
C ASP A 132 1.06 24.93 -22.28
N ASP A 133 1.05 24.88 -23.61
CA ASP A 133 2.22 24.71 -24.48
C ASP A 133 3.00 26.00 -24.74
N GLN A 134 2.48 27.16 -24.32
CA GLN A 134 3.14 28.45 -24.53
C GLN A 134 4.48 28.55 -23.77
N ILE A 135 4.59 27.90 -22.61
CA ILE A 135 5.85 27.83 -21.87
C ILE A 135 6.92 27.04 -22.63
N CYS A 136 6.51 25.98 -23.34
CA CYS A 136 7.41 25.13 -24.13
C CYS A 136 8.02 25.87 -25.32
N ARG A 137 7.33 26.88 -25.87
CA ARG A 137 7.89 27.75 -26.91
C ARG A 137 8.89 28.78 -26.36
N ASN A 138 8.64 29.28 -25.16
CA ASN A 138 9.49 30.32 -24.55
C ASN A 138 10.78 29.74 -23.94
N MET A 139 10.80 28.44 -23.64
CA MET A 139 11.95 27.68 -23.13
C MET A 139 12.84 27.08 -24.23
N VAL A 140 12.61 27.41 -25.50
CA VAL A 140 13.52 26.99 -26.59
C VAL A 140 14.92 27.55 -26.30
N GLN A 141 15.97 26.74 -26.46
CA GLN A 141 17.34 27.22 -26.39
C GLN A 141 17.49 28.44 -27.31
N GLN A 142 17.73 29.61 -26.70
CA GLN A 142 17.92 30.84 -27.43
C GLN A 142 19.28 30.80 -28.11
N CYS A 143 19.27 30.42 -29.38
CA CYS A 143 20.40 30.60 -30.25
C CYS A 143 20.63 32.11 -30.41
N HIS A 144 21.60 32.66 -29.69
CA HIS A 144 21.91 34.11 -29.64
C HIS A 144 22.47 34.63 -30.98
N GLY A 145 21.72 34.52 -32.08
CA GLY A 145 22.12 34.96 -33.43
C GLY A 145 23.14 34.05 -34.11
N GLN A 146 23.30 32.80 -33.64
CA GLN A 146 24.27 31.86 -34.19
C GLN A 146 23.67 31.13 -35.41
N GLU A 147 24.23 31.35 -36.60
CA GLU A 147 23.79 30.67 -37.83
C GLU A 147 23.91 29.14 -37.70
N GLY A 148 22.88 28.42 -38.12
CA GLY A 148 22.79 26.95 -38.02
C GLY A 148 22.17 26.40 -36.72
N CYS A 149 21.91 27.27 -35.74
CA CYS A 149 21.23 26.90 -34.50
C CYS A 149 19.71 27.08 -34.67
N SER A 150 19.09 26.08 -35.30
CA SER A 150 17.64 25.90 -35.33
C SER A 150 17.39 24.42 -35.12
N THR A 151 17.14 24.02 -33.86
CA THR A 151 16.88 22.60 -33.55
C THR A 151 15.47 22.18 -33.96
N GLY A 152 14.58 23.12 -34.31
CA GLY A 152 13.16 22.82 -34.57
C GLY A 152 12.42 22.26 -33.35
N ASN A 153 13.08 22.19 -32.19
CA ASN A 153 12.60 21.57 -30.97
C ASN A 153 12.04 22.61 -30.00
N SER A 154 11.00 22.23 -29.25
CA SER A 154 10.52 23.01 -28.11
C SER A 154 11.42 22.81 -26.89
N GLY A 155 11.25 23.66 -25.88
CA GLY A 155 11.86 23.49 -24.56
C GLY A 155 11.17 22.42 -23.69
N CYS A 156 10.26 21.61 -24.23
CA CYS A 156 9.55 20.58 -23.49
C CYS A 156 9.69 19.19 -24.11
N ALA A 157 9.49 18.19 -23.26
CA ALA A 157 9.45 16.79 -23.64
C ALA A 157 8.26 16.09 -22.98
N ASN A 158 7.66 15.13 -23.68
CA ASN A 158 6.77 14.17 -23.03
C ASN A 158 7.65 13.09 -22.39
N SER A 159 7.46 12.85 -21.10
CA SER A 159 8.20 11.83 -20.34
C SER A 159 7.24 10.81 -19.74
N VAL A 160 7.71 9.57 -19.59
CA VAL A 160 7.01 8.48 -18.89
C VAL A 160 7.92 7.99 -17.78
N TRP A 161 7.39 7.95 -16.56
CA TRP A 161 8.09 7.59 -15.34
C TRP A 161 7.50 6.32 -14.74
N ASP A 162 8.36 5.46 -14.20
CA ASP A 162 7.98 4.30 -13.41
C ASP A 162 8.19 4.62 -11.93
N ILE A 163 7.11 4.49 -11.16
CA ILE A 163 7.10 4.76 -9.72
C ILE A 163 6.57 3.55 -8.99
N ARG A 164 7.42 3.01 -8.11
CA ARG A 164 7.05 1.92 -7.20
C ARG A 164 7.03 2.41 -5.76
N ALA A 165 5.87 2.29 -5.11
CA ALA A 165 5.68 2.53 -3.69
C ALA A 165 5.61 1.20 -2.92
N LEU A 166 6.52 1.00 -1.99
CA LEU A 166 6.54 -0.12 -1.05
C LEU A 166 6.01 0.36 0.31
N ALA A 167 4.81 -0.10 0.67
CA ALA A 167 4.21 0.16 1.97
C ALA A 167 4.44 -1.01 2.93
N GLN A 168 4.84 -0.68 4.15
CA GLN A 168 5.08 -1.63 5.24
C GLN A 168 4.44 -1.11 6.51
N ASN A 169 3.91 -2.02 7.32
CA ASN A 169 3.41 -1.69 8.65
C ASN A 169 4.59 -1.38 9.58
N LEU A 170 4.37 -0.42 10.48
CA LEU A 170 5.28 -0.07 11.55
C LEU A 170 4.92 -0.84 12.81
N ALA A 171 5.91 -1.06 13.66
CA ALA A 171 5.70 -1.54 15.01
C ALA A 171 4.92 -0.49 15.83
N PRO A 172 4.31 -0.85 16.97
CA PRO A 172 3.55 0.10 17.82
C PRO A 172 4.33 1.32 18.33
N ASN A 173 5.64 1.39 18.08
CA ASN A 173 6.46 2.57 18.36
C ASN A 173 6.43 3.61 17.24
N GLY A 174 5.83 3.30 16.09
CA GLY A 174 5.68 4.17 14.91
C GLY A 174 6.97 4.59 14.21
N ILE A 175 8.09 3.91 14.48
CA ILE A 175 9.41 4.31 13.95
C ILE A 175 10.21 3.15 13.34
N SER A 176 9.88 1.90 13.68
CA SER A 176 10.56 0.72 13.14
C SER A 176 9.59 -0.17 12.38
N PRO A 177 10.03 -0.90 11.34
CA PRO A 177 9.16 -1.86 10.66
C PRO A 177 8.58 -2.89 11.63
N ALA A 178 7.33 -3.28 11.41
CA ALA A 178 6.71 -4.36 12.16
C ALA A 178 7.43 -5.69 11.87
N ASN A 179 7.58 -6.54 12.89
CA ASN A 179 8.18 -7.86 12.72
C ASN A 179 7.30 -8.81 11.88
N GLN A 180 6.00 -8.53 11.82
CA GLN A 180 5.00 -9.30 11.10
C GLN A 180 3.93 -8.34 10.59
N GLY A 181 3.35 -8.65 9.44
CA GLY A 181 2.26 -7.87 8.84
C GLY A 181 2.30 -7.94 7.32
N PRO A 182 1.22 -7.53 6.66
CA PRO A 182 1.20 -7.45 5.21
C PRO A 182 2.14 -6.34 4.72
N THR A 183 2.77 -6.59 3.58
CA THR A 183 3.40 -5.55 2.75
C THR A 183 2.55 -5.32 1.52
N ALA A 184 2.52 -4.08 1.03
CA ALA A 184 1.83 -3.72 -0.18
C ALA A 184 2.78 -3.02 -1.14
N ILE A 185 2.72 -3.38 -2.41
CA ILE A 185 3.51 -2.76 -3.47
C ILE A 185 2.54 -2.23 -4.51
N VAL A 186 2.67 -0.96 -4.84
CA VAL A 186 1.95 -0.30 -5.93
C VAL A 186 2.97 0.19 -6.93
N ASP A 187 2.76 -0.16 -8.20
CA ASP A 187 3.65 0.19 -9.31
C ASP A 187 2.84 0.92 -10.38
N GLN A 188 3.29 2.12 -10.78
CA GLN A 188 2.54 3.00 -11.67
C GLN A 188 3.44 3.70 -12.69
N GLY A 189 2.96 3.67 -13.94
CA GLY A 189 3.50 4.47 -15.03
C GLY A 189 2.82 5.84 -15.14
N ILE A 190 3.58 6.93 -15.06
CA ILE A 190 3.07 8.29 -15.11
C ILE A 190 3.63 9.01 -16.33
N ALA A 191 2.74 9.53 -17.17
CA ALA A 191 3.12 10.39 -18.28
C ALA A 191 2.99 11.87 -17.86
N THR A 192 4.09 12.62 -17.95
CA THR A 192 4.09 14.05 -17.63
C THR A 192 4.99 14.82 -18.58
N ARG A 193 4.65 16.09 -18.79
CA ARG A 193 5.44 17.01 -19.62
C ARG A 193 6.48 17.69 -18.76
N ILE A 194 7.73 17.63 -19.19
CA ILE A 194 8.89 18.17 -18.47
C ILE A 194 9.70 19.11 -19.34
N GLY A 195 10.56 19.91 -18.73
CA GLY A 195 11.52 20.72 -19.48
C GLY A 195 12.52 19.82 -20.21
N ALA A 196 12.94 20.21 -21.41
CA ALA A 196 13.95 19.47 -22.18
C ALA A 196 15.27 19.33 -21.39
N ASN A 197 15.62 20.33 -20.59
CA ASN A 197 16.81 20.30 -19.73
C ASN A 197 16.72 19.22 -18.63
N ASP A 198 15.52 18.99 -18.10
CA ASP A 198 15.28 17.98 -17.05
C ASP A 198 15.38 16.55 -17.64
N VAL A 199 15.13 16.40 -18.95
CA VAL A 199 15.35 15.13 -19.66
C VAL A 199 16.84 14.76 -19.62
N GLU A 200 17.71 15.69 -19.99
CA GLU A 200 19.16 15.44 -20.09
C GLU A 200 19.78 15.03 -18.75
N THR A 201 19.23 15.51 -17.63
CA THR A 201 19.77 15.25 -16.29
C THR A 201 19.10 14.09 -15.57
N SER A 202 17.79 13.93 -15.76
CA SER A 202 16.96 13.07 -14.91
C SER A 202 16.26 11.95 -15.70
N CYS A 203 16.35 11.95 -17.03
CA CYS A 203 15.87 10.92 -17.95
C CYS A 203 16.86 10.66 -19.11
N PRO A 204 18.09 10.18 -18.81
CA PRO A 204 19.10 9.90 -19.83
C PRO A 204 18.73 8.72 -20.75
#